data_AF-A0A6L7WNU8-F1
#
_entry.id   AF-A0A6L7WNU8-F1
#
_cell.length_a   1.000
_cell.length_b   1.000
_cell.length_c   1.000
_cell.angle_alpha   90.00
_cell.angle_beta   90.00
_cell.angle_gamma   90.00
#
_symmetry.space_group_name_H-M   'P 1'
#
loop_
_entity.id
_entity.type
_entity.pdbx_description
1 polymer ?
#
loop_
_entity_poly.entity_id
_entity_poly.type
_entity_poly.pdbx_seq_one_letter_code
_entity_poly.pdbx_strand_id
1 'polypeptide(L)' 'MFSFFDGANWEVLIKVLDGCSANGQVWVFGGSTTDLGYVIRVEDTATGAVKEYRNEPDSPAASITDIAAFPDGCRR' A
#
# COMPACT_ATOMS: atom_id res chain seq x y z
N MET A 1 9.57 3.52 -3.27
CA MET A 1 8.91 4.53 -4.12
C MET A 1 8.78 3.94 -5.51
N PHE A 2 7.77 4.37 -6.26
CA PHE A 2 7.48 3.95 -7.63
C PHE A 2 7.27 5.17 -8.51
N SER A 3 7.60 5.05 -9.78
CA SER A 3 7.43 6.09 -10.79
C SER A 3 6.60 5.60 -11.97
N PHE A 4 6.04 6.54 -12.72
CA PHE A 4 5.36 6.27 -14.00
C PHE A 4 6.08 7.03 -15.12
N PHE A 5 6.13 6.43 -16.31
CA PHE A 5 6.72 6.96 -17.56
C PHE A 5 8.22 7.24 -17.53
N ASP A 6 8.72 7.91 -16.49
CA ASP A 6 10.13 8.27 -16.28
C ASP A 6 10.61 7.82 -14.89
N GLY A 7 11.89 7.44 -14.80
CA GLY A 7 12.49 6.93 -13.57
C GLY A 7 12.72 7.98 -12.48
N ALA A 8 12.75 9.27 -12.81
CA ALA A 8 13.01 10.35 -11.86
C ALA A 8 11.72 11.02 -11.33
N ASN A 9 10.56 10.71 -11.91
CA ASN A 9 9.27 11.25 -11.49
C ASN A 9 8.60 10.32 -10.45
N TRP A 10 8.85 10.55 -9.16
CA TRP A 10 8.26 9.73 -8.11
C TRP A 10 6.77 10.01 -7.96
N GLU A 11 5.96 8.97 -8.12
CA GLU A 11 4.50 9.09 -8.14
C GLU A 11 3.84 8.43 -6.95
N VAL A 12 4.41 7.34 -6.45
CA VAL A 12 3.82 6.56 -5.34
C VAL A 12 4.88 6.23 -4.30
N LEU A 13 4.62 6.63 -3.05
CA LEU A 13 5.31 6.10 -1.88
C LEU A 13 4.44 5.02 -1.25
N ILE A 14 5.02 3.85 -0.98
CA ILE A 14 4.41 2.80 -0.15
C ILE A 14 5.35 2.47 1.00
N LYS A 15 4.79 2.30 2.19
CA LYS A 15 5.47 1.72 3.35
C LYS A 15 4.60 0.62 3.94
N VAL A 16 5.25 -0.47 4.33
CA VAL A 16 4.64 -1.58 5.07
C VAL A 16 5.33 -1.65 6.42
N LEU A 17 4.57 -1.69 7.50
CA LEU A 17 5.10 -1.64 8.87
C LEU A 17 4.59 -2.83 9.68
N ASP A 18 5.45 -3.36 10.53
CA ASP A 18 5.08 -4.32 11.57
C ASP A 18 4.37 -3.58 12.71
N GLY A 19 3.05 -3.68 12.74
CA GLY A 19 2.19 -3.15 13.80
C GLY A 19 1.76 -4.21 14.80
N CYS A 20 2.37 -5.40 14.81
CA CYS A 20 1.88 -6.55 15.56
C CYS A 20 1.85 -6.28 17.07
N SER A 21 2.85 -5.57 17.60
CA SER A 21 2.88 -5.18 19.02
C SER A 21 1.85 -4.11 19.40
N ALA A 22 1.36 -3.32 18.44
CA ALA A 22 0.44 -2.23 18.68
C ALA A 22 -1.02 -2.67 18.59
N ASN A 23 -1.40 -3.47 17.58
CA ASN A 23 -2.79 -3.93 17.39
C ASN A 23 -2.92 -5.31 16.72
N GLY A 24 -1.83 -6.08 16.63
CA GLY A 24 -1.87 -7.42 16.02
C GLY A 24 -2.08 -7.41 14.51
N GLN A 25 -1.63 -6.35 13.81
CA GLN A 25 -1.80 -6.20 12.36
C GLN A 25 -0.49 -5.75 11.71
N VAL A 26 -0.22 -6.22 10.50
CA VAL A 26 0.71 -5.56 9.58
C VAL A 26 -0.03 -4.39 8.92
N TRP A 27 0.64 -3.24 8.81
CA TRP A 27 0.04 -2.01 8.30
C TRP A 27 0.58 -1.67 6.91
N VAL A 28 -0.28 -1.11 6.06
CA VAL A 28 0.09 -0.58 4.76
C VAL A 28 -0.29 0.89 4.70
N PHE A 29 0.68 1.73 4.33
CA PHE A 29 0.43 3.13 4.04
C PHE A 29 0.96 3.50 2.67
N GLY A 30 0.34 4.52 2.11
CA GLY A 30 0.70 5.02 0.80
C GLY A 30 0.25 6.45 0.59
N GLY A 31 1.00 7.15 -0.24
CA GLY A 31 0.65 8.48 -0.74
C GLY A 31 1.14 8.59 -2.17
N SER A 32 0.34 9.26 -2.99
CA SER A 32 0.67 9.45 -4.41
C SER A 32 0.45 10.89 -4.84
N THR A 33 1.24 11.35 -5.80
CA THR A 33 1.25 12.74 -6.30
C THR A 33 0.63 12.84 -7.69
N THR A 34 -0.37 12.00 -7.96
CA THR A 34 -0.98 11.83 -9.28
C THR A 34 -2.50 11.71 -9.20
N ASP A 35 -3.16 11.95 -10.33
CA ASP A 35 -4.57 11.64 -10.60
C ASP A 35 -4.74 10.46 -11.58
N LEU A 36 -3.66 9.77 -11.93
CA LEU A 36 -3.69 8.63 -12.83
C LEU A 36 -4.36 7.41 -12.19
N GLY A 37 -5.01 6.60 -13.03
CA GLY A 37 -5.60 5.33 -12.62
C GLY A 37 -4.53 4.26 -12.41
N TYR A 38 -4.53 3.60 -11.24
CA TYR A 38 -3.62 2.51 -10.92
C TYR A 38 -4.17 1.56 -9.87
N VAL A 39 -3.55 0.38 -9.76
CA VAL A 39 -3.82 -0.61 -8.70
C VAL A 39 -2.50 -0.99 -8.02
N ILE A 40 -2.51 -0.95 -6.69
CA ILE A 40 -1.43 -1.43 -5.84
C ILE A 40 -1.89 -2.74 -5.21
N ARG A 41 -1.16 -3.82 -5.46
CA ARG A 41 -1.36 -5.12 -4.82
C ARG A 41 -0.25 -5.34 -3.80
N VAL A 42 -0.63 -5.54 -2.55
CA VAL A 42 0.30 -5.91 -1.48
C VAL A 42 -0.01 -7.35 -1.11
N GLU A 43 1.01 -8.21 -1.18
CA GLU A 43 0.92 -9.62 -0.80
C GLU A 43 1.71 -9.85 0.49
N ASP A 44 1.06 -10.44 1.49
CA ASP A 44 1.74 -11.00 2.64
C ASP A 44 2.40 -12.32 2.22
N THR A 45 3.72 -12.31 2.04
CA THR A 45 4.49 -13.46 1.56
C THR A 45 4.50 -14.64 2.53
N ALA A 46 4.07 -14.47 3.79
CA ALA A 46 3.97 -15.57 4.75
C ALA A 46 2.65 -16.34 4.61
N THR A 47 1.57 -15.65 4.22
CA THR A 47 0.21 -16.22 4.21
C THR A 47 -0.39 -16.33 2.80
N GLY A 48 0.18 -15.63 1.81
CA GLY A 48 -0.36 -15.47 0.47
C GLY A 48 -1.58 -14.55 0.40
N ALA A 49 -1.97 -13.90 1.50
CA ALA A 49 -3.09 -12.97 1.51
C ALA A 49 -2.75 -11.69 0.72
N VAL A 50 -3.71 -11.16 -0.04
CA VAL A 50 -3.52 -9.98 -0.89
C VAL A 50 -4.51 -8.86 -0.51
N LYS A 51 -4.00 -7.63 -0.43
CA LYS A 51 -4.80 -6.40 -0.37
C LYS A 51 -4.61 -5.61 -1.66
N GLU A 52 -5.71 -5.09 -2.21
CA GLU A 52 -5.68 -4.19 -3.37
C GLU A 52 -6.12 -2.79 -2.96
N TYR A 53 -5.35 -1.79 -3.38
CA TYR A 53 -5.68 -0.37 -3.24
C TYR A 53 -5.71 0.25 -4.63
N ARG A 54 -6.77 1.00 -4.93
CA ARG A 54 -7.03 1.53 -6.28
C ARG A 54 -7.15 3.05 -6.24
N ASN A 55 -6.57 3.70 -7.23
CA ASN A 55 -6.99 5.03 -7.66
C ASN A 55 -7.68 4.92 -9.01
N GLU A 56 -8.87 5.50 -9.13
CA GLU A 56 -9.51 5.67 -10.44
C GLU A 56 -8.87 6.88 -11.15
N PRO A 57 -8.78 6.88 -12.49
CA PRO A 57 -8.24 8.02 -13.22
C PRO A 57 -9.10 9.27 -13.02
N ASP A 58 -8.48 10.44 -13.26
CA ASP A 58 -9.10 11.76 -13.21
C ASP A 58 -9.54 12.20 -11.80
N SER A 59 -9.05 11.51 -10.76
CA SER A 59 -9.20 11.90 -9.35
C SER A 59 -7.85 11.83 -8.64
N PRO A 60 -7.49 12.84 -7.82
CA PRO A 60 -6.30 12.78 -6.98
C PRO A 60 -6.31 11.52 -6.11
N ALA A 61 -5.17 10.86 -6.05
CA ALA A 61 -4.99 9.67 -5.23
C ALA A 61 -5.24 9.93 -3.74
N ALA A 62 -6.12 9.12 -3.14
CA ALA A 62 -6.31 9.12 -1.70
C ALA A 62 -5.11 8.49 -0.96
N SER A 63 -4.83 8.97 0.25
CA SER A 63 -3.84 8.34 1.12
C SER A 63 -4.31 6.95 1.55
N ILE A 64 -3.41 5.96 1.49
CA ILE A 64 -3.63 4.66 2.10
C ILE A 64 -3.15 4.75 3.55
N THR A 65 -4.03 4.42 4.51
CA THR A 65 -3.74 4.43 5.95
C THR A 65 -4.29 3.16 6.63
N ASP A 66 -4.01 2.01 6.04
CA ASP A 66 -4.59 0.72 6.45
C ASP A 66 -3.77 0.12 7.60
N ILE A 67 -4.22 0.35 8.83
CA ILE A 67 -3.63 -0.23 10.05
C ILE A 67 -4.20 -1.63 10.38
N ALA A 68 -4.95 -2.23 9.48
CA ALA A 68 -5.55 -3.55 9.61
C ALA A 68 -5.39 -4.38 8.32
N ALA A 69 -4.26 -4.21 7.64
CA ALA A 69 -4.05 -4.78 6.32
C ALA A 69 -3.92 -6.31 6.38
N PHE A 70 -3.11 -6.85 7.29
CA PHE A 70 -2.92 -8.29 7.44
C PHE A 70 -2.86 -8.73 8.91
N PRO A 71 -3.90 -9.40 9.44
CA PRO A 71 -3.89 -9.92 10.80
C PRO A 71 -3.02 -11.18 10.95
N ASP A 72 -3.02 -12.04 9.94
CA ASP A 72 -2.35 -13.34 10.01
C ASP A 72 -0.82 -13.23 9.82
N GLY A 73 -0.34 -12.15 9.20
CA GLY A 73 1.09 -11.86 9.03
C GLY A 73 1.87 -11.61 10.33
N CYS A 74 1.16 -11.48 11.45
CA CYS A 74 1.71 -11.38 12.81
C CYS A 74 1.94 -12.73 13.49
N ARG A 75 1.42 -13.85 12.96
CA ARG A 75 1.53 -15.18 13.58
C ARG A 75 2.81 -15.94 13.19
N ARG A 76 3.93 -15.23 13.07
CA ARG A 76 5.22 -15.80 12.65
C ARG A 76 5.84 -16.70 13.71
#